data_AF-A0A1E3H7S6-F1
#
_entry.id   AF-A0A1E3H7S6-F1
#
_cell.length_a   1.000
_cell.length_b   1.000
_cell.length_c   1.000
_cell.angle_alpha   90.00
_cell.angle_beta   90.00
_cell.angle_gamma   90.00
#
_symmetry.space_group_name_H-M   'P 1'
#
loop_
_entity.id
_entity.type
_entity.pdbx_description
1 polymer ?
#
loop_
_entity_poly.entity_id
_entity_poly.type
_entity_poly.pdbx_seq_one_letter_code
_entity_poly.pdbx_strand_id
1 'polypeptide(L)'
;MELRIDALVRSKADCEKLGFSVGDFVSIDPQPEFLDNGFLVSRHLDDKAGVAVMFAALEAILREGVELPVDGYWLFSIAEEIGVGASSVLSSDIASLVAIDNGTAAPGQASDEFGVTISMADQTGPFDYHLTRKLIRLCRENDIRYQQDVFRYYRSDSASAIEAGEDVRTALITFGVDASHGYERTNIHALRSLAELVTAYLTSPVEIQRDAWEVSGIEGFTTQPMEEAKAAHEPVVPRPHRTDA
;
A
#
# COMPACT_ATOMS: atom_id res chain seq x y z
N MET A 1 15.99 5.14 -19.50
CA MET A 1 16.28 3.84 -20.15
C MET A 1 16.20 4.04 -21.65
N GLU A 2 17.18 3.53 -22.41
CA GLU A 2 17.11 3.46 -23.87
C GLU A 2 16.95 1.98 -24.25
N LEU A 3 15.95 1.66 -25.07
CA LEU A 3 15.66 0.30 -25.51
C LEU A 3 16.02 0.16 -26.99
N ARG A 4 16.69 -0.94 -27.34
CA ARG A 4 17.06 -1.26 -28.72
C ARG A 4 16.79 -2.72 -29.01
N ILE A 5 16.23 -2.98 -30.18
CA ILE A 5 16.03 -4.34 -30.69
C ILE A 5 17.40 -4.94 -30.99
N ASP A 6 17.71 -6.08 -30.37
CA ASP A 6 18.93 -6.84 -30.66
C ASP A 6 18.73 -7.75 -31.89
N ALA A 7 18.55 -7.11 -33.04
CA ALA A 7 18.42 -7.78 -34.33
C ALA A 7 18.95 -6.89 -35.47
N LEU A 8 19.29 -7.51 -36.60
CA LEU A 8 19.72 -6.78 -37.80
C LEU A 8 18.51 -6.08 -38.45
N VAL A 9 18.24 -4.87 -38.00
CA VAL A 9 17.14 -4.02 -38.46
C VAL A 9 17.72 -2.72 -39.04
N ARG A 10 17.38 -2.39 -40.28
CA ARG A 10 17.83 -1.14 -40.94
C ARG A 10 16.69 -0.29 -41.46
N SER A 11 15.46 -0.80 -41.40
CA SER A 11 14.27 -0.14 -41.92
C SER A 11 13.02 -0.53 -41.14
N LYS A 12 11.95 0.26 -41.28
CA LYS A 12 10.63 -0.05 -40.74
C LYS A 12 10.13 -1.44 -41.18
N ALA A 13 10.35 -1.80 -42.45
CA ALA A 13 9.94 -3.10 -42.99
C ALA A 13 10.68 -4.29 -42.34
N ASP A 14 11.90 -4.08 -41.84
CA ASP A 14 12.62 -5.13 -41.10
C ASP A 14 12.00 -5.35 -39.72
N CYS A 15 11.57 -4.28 -39.03
CA CYS A 15 10.81 -4.40 -37.78
C CYS A 15 9.51 -5.19 -37.98
N GLU A 16 8.73 -4.83 -39.01
CA GLU A 16 7.45 -5.47 -39.32
C GLU A 16 7.62 -6.96 -39.63
N LYS A 17 8.69 -7.35 -40.33
CA LYS A 17 9.01 -8.77 -40.60
C LYS A 17 9.34 -9.56 -39.34
N LEU A 18 9.88 -8.90 -38.31
CA LEU A 18 10.12 -9.51 -37.00
C LEU A 18 8.86 -9.56 -36.13
N GLY A 19 7.74 -9.03 -36.63
CA GLY A 19 6.45 -9.02 -35.94
C GLY A 19 6.21 -7.78 -35.08
N PHE A 20 7.12 -6.80 -35.09
CA PHE A 20 6.94 -5.58 -34.29
C PHE A 20 5.95 -4.61 -34.93
N SER A 21 5.11 -4.02 -34.08
CA SER A 21 4.11 -3.02 -34.43
C SER A 21 4.12 -1.85 -33.45
N VAL A 22 3.69 -0.67 -33.91
CA VAL A 22 3.47 0.49 -33.01
C VAL A 22 2.33 0.13 -32.07
N GLY A 23 2.59 0.22 -30.76
CA GLY A 23 1.66 -0.17 -29.71
C GLY A 23 1.99 -1.50 -29.03
N ASP A 24 2.97 -2.25 -29.53
CA ASP A 24 3.44 -3.45 -28.84
C ASP A 24 4.03 -3.09 -27.45
N PHE A 25 3.65 -3.87 -26.44
CA PHE A 25 4.18 -3.73 -25.10
C PHE A 25 5.60 -4.27 -25.04
N VAL A 26 6.50 -3.50 -24.43
CA VAL A 26 7.84 -3.96 -24.06
C VAL A 26 7.87 -4.10 -22.54
N SER A 27 8.25 -5.29 -22.08
CA SER A 27 8.42 -5.57 -20.65
C SER A 27 9.80 -6.19 -20.41
N ILE A 28 10.28 -6.04 -19.18
CA ILE A 28 11.53 -6.63 -18.71
C ILE A 28 11.21 -7.99 -18.12
N ASP A 29 11.94 -9.03 -18.54
CA ASP A 29 11.91 -10.36 -17.94
C ASP A 29 12.30 -10.25 -16.44
N PRO A 30 11.40 -10.60 -15.49
CA PRO A 30 11.60 -10.25 -14.09
C PRO A 30 12.72 -11.00 -13.39
N GLN A 31 13.04 -12.22 -13.83
CA GLN A 31 14.07 -13.10 -13.26
C GLN A 31 14.10 -13.10 -11.72
N PRO A 32 12.98 -13.44 -11.03
CA PRO A 32 12.91 -13.32 -9.58
C PRO A 32 13.89 -14.25 -8.87
N GLU A 33 14.64 -13.70 -7.92
CA GLU A 33 15.58 -14.40 -7.08
C GLU A 33 15.07 -14.43 -5.63
N PHE A 34 14.95 -15.63 -5.07
CA PHE A 34 14.57 -15.86 -3.68
C PHE A 34 15.81 -16.33 -2.91
N LEU A 35 16.27 -15.52 -1.97
CA LEU A 35 17.49 -15.80 -1.23
C LEU A 35 17.17 -16.47 0.11
N ASP A 36 18.06 -17.36 0.57
CA ASP A 36 17.89 -18.11 1.84
C ASP A 36 17.77 -17.22 3.08
N ASN A 37 18.24 -15.96 2.99
CA ASN A 37 18.14 -14.95 4.05
C ASN A 37 16.81 -14.17 4.02
N GLY A 38 15.85 -14.60 3.21
CA GLY A 38 14.50 -14.04 3.14
C GLY A 38 14.36 -12.82 2.23
N PHE A 39 15.43 -12.35 1.58
CA PHE A 39 15.32 -11.30 0.59
C PHE A 39 14.79 -11.84 -0.75
N LEU A 40 13.98 -11.02 -1.41
CA LEU A 40 13.46 -11.24 -2.75
C LEU A 40 13.95 -10.11 -3.63
N VAL A 41 14.47 -10.45 -4.81
CA VAL A 41 14.93 -9.47 -5.80
C VAL A 41 14.26 -9.78 -7.13
N SER A 42 13.61 -8.79 -7.76
CA SER A 42 12.89 -8.99 -9.02
C SER A 42 12.57 -7.66 -9.68
N ARG A 43 12.16 -7.66 -10.96
CA ARG A 43 11.30 -6.59 -11.48
C ARG A 43 9.85 -6.79 -11.08
N HIS A 44 9.11 -5.69 -11.02
CA HIS A 44 7.66 -5.65 -10.83
C HIS A 44 7.21 -6.18 -9.46
N LEU A 45 8.07 -6.10 -8.44
CA LEU A 45 7.64 -6.25 -7.04
C LEU A 45 6.61 -5.18 -6.70
N ASP A 46 6.81 -3.98 -7.23
CA ASP A 46 5.82 -2.93 -7.37
C ASP A 46 4.83 -3.27 -8.52
N ASP A 47 3.58 -3.66 -8.28
CA ASP A 47 2.97 -4.07 -7.00
C ASP A 47 2.60 -5.58 -6.97
N LYS A 48 3.33 -6.44 -7.69
CA LYS A 48 3.04 -7.90 -7.61
C LYS A 48 3.27 -8.48 -6.20
N ALA A 49 4.09 -7.85 -5.38
CA ALA A 49 4.28 -8.26 -4.00
C ALA A 49 3.04 -7.94 -3.14
N GLY A 50 2.38 -6.80 -3.35
CA GLY A 50 1.07 -6.50 -2.76
C GLY A 50 -0.01 -7.49 -3.20
N VAL A 51 -0.03 -7.85 -4.49
CA VAL A 51 -0.91 -8.91 -5.01
C VAL A 51 -0.66 -10.26 -4.31
N ALA A 52 0.61 -10.63 -4.09
CA ALA A 52 0.96 -11.86 -3.39
C ALA A 52 0.52 -11.85 -1.92
N VAL A 53 0.63 -10.70 -1.24
CA VAL A 53 0.11 -10.48 0.12
C VAL A 53 -1.40 -10.73 0.16
N MET A 54 -2.16 -10.18 -0.80
CA MET A 54 -3.61 -10.38 -0.88
C MET A 54 -3.97 -11.85 -1.04
N PHE A 55 -3.29 -12.58 -1.93
CA PHE A 55 -3.51 -14.01 -2.10
C PHE A 55 -3.14 -14.81 -0.84
N ALA A 56 -2.07 -14.46 -0.14
CA ALA A 56 -1.68 -15.14 1.09
C ALA A 56 -2.74 -14.99 2.20
N ALA A 57 -3.29 -13.79 2.37
CA ALA A 57 -4.36 -13.54 3.33
C ALA A 57 -5.66 -14.26 2.94
N LEU A 58 -6.05 -14.20 1.66
CA LEU A 58 -7.22 -14.91 1.14
C LEU A 58 -7.10 -16.42 1.34
N GLU A 59 -5.96 -17.01 0.99
CA GLU A 59 -5.68 -18.44 1.18
C GLU A 59 -5.81 -18.82 2.65
N ALA A 60 -5.22 -18.05 3.57
CA ALA A 60 -5.27 -18.32 5.00
C ALA A 60 -6.71 -18.30 5.53
N ILE A 61 -7.50 -17.29 5.17
CA ILE A 61 -8.91 -17.16 5.56
C ILE A 61 -9.73 -18.37 5.07
N LEU A 62 -9.55 -18.75 3.81
CA LEU A 62 -10.27 -19.87 3.20
C LEU A 62 -9.86 -21.21 3.79
N ARG A 63 -8.56 -21.42 4.03
CA ARG A 63 -8.02 -22.67 4.59
C ARG A 63 -8.50 -22.91 6.02
N GLU A 64 -8.59 -21.86 6.83
CA GLU A 64 -9.04 -21.94 8.22
C GLU A 64 -10.58 -21.85 8.35
N GLY A 65 -11.30 -21.54 7.26
CA GLY A 65 -12.76 -21.46 7.25
C GLY A 65 -13.31 -20.32 8.11
N VAL A 66 -12.60 -19.20 8.17
CA VAL A 66 -12.98 -18.06 9.02
C VAL A 66 -14.16 -17.31 8.39
N GLU A 67 -15.21 -17.10 9.17
CA GLU A 67 -16.34 -16.25 8.78
C GLU A 67 -15.97 -14.78 9.02
N LEU A 68 -16.09 -13.96 7.97
CA LEU A 68 -15.80 -12.53 8.07
C LEU A 68 -16.98 -11.79 8.72
N PRO A 69 -16.72 -10.80 9.59
CA PRO A 69 -17.76 -10.00 10.23
C PRO A 69 -18.52 -9.11 9.23
N VAL A 70 -17.92 -8.81 8.08
CA VAL A 70 -18.51 -8.08 6.93
C VAL A 70 -17.92 -8.60 5.63
N ASP A 71 -18.58 -8.28 4.51
CA ASP A 71 -18.10 -8.63 3.18
C ASP A 71 -16.74 -7.96 2.88
N GLY A 72 -15.79 -8.77 2.38
CA GLY A 72 -14.49 -8.31 1.92
C GLY A 72 -14.40 -8.35 0.39
N TYR A 73 -14.22 -7.19 -0.23
CA TYR A 73 -14.01 -7.07 -1.67
C TYR A 73 -12.51 -6.97 -1.97
N TRP A 74 -12.01 -7.87 -2.82
CA TRP A 74 -10.61 -7.89 -3.24
C TRP A 74 -10.51 -7.27 -4.63
N LEU A 75 -9.84 -6.13 -4.74
CA LEU A 75 -9.66 -5.39 -5.98
C LEU A 75 -8.21 -5.42 -6.43
N PHE A 76 -7.99 -5.87 -7.66
CA PHE A 76 -6.70 -5.78 -8.33
C PHE A 76 -6.82 -4.73 -9.44
N SER A 77 -6.28 -3.54 -9.20
CA SER A 77 -6.20 -2.50 -10.23
C SER A 77 -5.18 -2.92 -11.29
N ILE A 78 -5.39 -2.46 -12.52
CA ILE A 78 -4.54 -2.83 -13.68
C ILE A 78 -3.81 -1.64 -14.30
N ALA A 79 -4.05 -0.42 -13.79
CA ALA A 79 -3.65 0.83 -14.44
C ALA A 79 -3.27 1.95 -13.45
N GLU A 80 -2.94 1.61 -12.20
CA GLU A 80 -2.46 2.55 -11.18
C GLU A 80 -1.30 3.40 -11.73
N GLU A 81 -0.34 2.74 -12.39
CA GLU A 81 0.89 3.31 -12.96
C GLU A 81 0.68 4.40 -14.03
N ILE A 82 -0.55 4.52 -14.56
CA ILE A 82 -0.95 5.58 -15.49
C ILE A 82 -2.02 6.51 -14.91
N GLY A 83 -2.24 6.45 -13.59
CA GLY A 83 -3.15 7.27 -12.80
C GLY A 83 -4.61 6.81 -12.83
N VAL A 84 -4.88 5.56 -13.20
CA VAL A 84 -6.24 5.00 -13.26
C VAL A 84 -6.40 3.91 -12.21
N GLY A 85 -6.88 4.31 -11.04
CA GLY A 85 -7.08 3.43 -9.89
C GLY A 85 -8.50 2.90 -9.69
N ALA A 86 -8.85 2.64 -8.43
CA ALA A 86 -10.06 1.94 -7.98
C ALA A 86 -11.41 2.64 -8.23
N SER A 87 -11.44 3.79 -8.92
CA SER A 87 -12.63 4.65 -9.04
C SER A 87 -13.83 4.00 -9.74
N SER A 88 -13.61 2.93 -10.53
CA SER A 88 -14.69 2.27 -11.28
C SER A 88 -15.46 1.20 -10.51
N VAL A 89 -14.96 0.77 -9.34
CA VAL A 89 -15.51 -0.38 -8.58
C VAL A 89 -16.11 0.04 -7.24
N LEU A 90 -15.85 1.26 -6.79
CA LEU A 90 -16.38 1.74 -5.52
C LEU A 90 -17.87 2.06 -5.66
N SER A 91 -18.68 1.40 -4.83
CA SER A 91 -20.10 1.71 -4.63
C SER A 91 -20.30 2.30 -3.24
N SER A 92 -21.48 2.89 -3.03
CA SER A 92 -21.93 3.43 -1.73
C SER A 92 -21.92 2.41 -0.58
N ASP A 93 -21.77 1.13 -0.87
CA ASP A 93 -21.81 0.05 0.12
C ASP A 93 -20.42 -0.25 0.74
N ILE A 94 -19.36 0.44 0.29
CA ILE A 94 -18.00 0.26 0.79
C ILE A 94 -17.74 1.21 1.97
N ALA A 95 -17.68 0.64 3.19
CA ALA A 95 -17.39 1.41 4.40
C ALA A 95 -15.94 1.93 4.46
N SER A 96 -14.99 1.15 3.93
CA SER A 96 -13.58 1.51 3.95
C SER A 96 -12.78 0.79 2.87
N LEU A 97 -11.74 1.47 2.38
CA LEU A 97 -10.77 1.00 1.40
C LEU A 97 -9.38 0.99 2.04
N VAL A 98 -8.71 -0.15 2.04
CA VAL A 98 -7.30 -0.26 2.44
C VAL A 98 -6.48 -0.61 1.20
N ALA A 99 -5.72 0.35 0.69
CA ALA A 99 -4.76 0.11 -0.39
C ALA A 99 -3.52 -0.61 0.16
N ILE A 100 -3.01 -1.56 -0.62
CA ILE A 100 -1.76 -2.25 -0.39
C ILE A 100 -0.85 -1.85 -1.55
N ASP A 101 0.35 -1.38 -1.23
CA ASP A 101 1.32 -0.98 -2.26
C ASP A 101 2.75 -1.06 -1.72
N ASN A 102 3.72 -0.64 -2.51
CA ASN A 102 5.10 -0.45 -2.14
C ASN A 102 5.31 0.85 -1.34
N GLY A 103 6.23 0.78 -0.38
CA GLY A 103 6.71 1.91 0.40
C GLY A 103 8.19 2.07 0.13
N THR A 104 8.56 2.81 -0.91
CA THR A 104 9.96 2.96 -1.30
C THR A 104 10.82 3.45 -0.12
N ALA A 105 11.82 2.65 0.25
CA ALA A 105 12.79 3.00 1.28
C ALA A 105 13.72 4.10 0.76
N ALA A 106 13.71 5.26 1.41
CA ALA A 106 14.51 6.41 1.02
C ALA A 106 14.99 7.21 2.25
N PRO A 107 16.10 7.95 2.15
CA PRO A 107 16.55 8.82 3.23
C PRO A 107 15.44 9.79 3.69
N GLY A 108 15.11 9.73 4.98
CA GLY A 108 14.05 10.55 5.57
C GLY A 108 12.67 9.89 5.64
N GLN A 109 12.51 8.71 5.04
CA GLN A 109 11.35 7.85 5.21
C GLN A 109 11.58 6.83 6.34
N ALA A 110 10.50 6.43 7.00
CA ALA A 110 10.49 5.38 8.00
C ALA A 110 10.27 3.98 7.39
N SER A 111 9.89 3.90 6.10
CA SER A 111 9.65 2.61 5.43
C SER A 111 10.81 1.62 5.58
N ASP A 112 10.48 0.37 5.91
CA ASP A 112 11.41 -0.70 6.28
C ASP A 112 11.03 -2.01 5.58
N GLU A 113 12.03 -2.79 5.17
CA GLU A 113 11.84 -4.09 4.49
C GLU A 113 11.39 -5.20 5.47
N PHE A 114 11.23 -4.92 6.78
CA PHE A 114 10.97 -5.94 7.81
C PHE A 114 9.64 -5.80 8.56
N GLY A 115 8.73 -4.94 8.11
CA GLY A 115 7.42 -4.74 8.73
C GLY A 115 6.46 -3.94 7.86
N VAL A 116 5.22 -3.78 8.33
CA VAL A 116 4.23 -2.96 7.64
C VAL A 116 4.53 -1.48 7.82
N THR A 117 4.60 -0.71 6.75
CA THR A 117 4.54 0.75 6.83
C THR A 117 3.08 1.20 6.72
N ILE A 118 2.54 1.79 7.78
CA ILE A 118 1.21 2.39 7.76
C ILE A 118 1.36 3.86 7.36
N SER A 119 0.84 4.23 6.19
CA SER A 119 0.90 5.61 5.73
C SER A 119 -0.09 6.47 6.51
N MET A 120 0.40 7.56 7.08
CA MET A 120 -0.43 8.55 7.77
C MET A 120 -0.94 9.63 6.82
N ALA A 121 -0.22 9.87 5.72
CA ALA A 121 -0.58 10.79 4.66
C ALA A 121 0.24 10.51 3.40
N ASP A 122 -0.34 10.80 2.23
CA ASP A 122 0.36 10.84 0.95
C ASP A 122 0.29 12.25 0.31
N GLN A 123 0.56 12.37 -0.99
CA GLN A 123 0.47 13.64 -1.71
C GLN A 123 -0.94 14.26 -1.69
N THR A 124 -1.99 13.44 -1.55
CA THR A 124 -3.39 13.90 -1.53
C THR A 124 -3.82 14.47 -0.18
N GLY A 125 -3.20 14.00 0.91
CA GLY A 125 -3.53 14.43 2.25
C GLY A 125 -3.44 13.30 3.28
N PRO A 126 -3.94 13.56 4.50
CA PRO A 126 -3.99 12.55 5.56
C PRO A 126 -5.02 11.46 5.25
N PHE A 127 -4.68 10.22 5.57
CA PHE A 127 -5.61 9.09 5.57
C PHE A 127 -6.58 9.16 6.76
N ASP A 128 -7.64 8.35 6.74
CA ASP A 128 -8.66 8.36 7.79
C ASP A 128 -8.05 8.05 9.17
N TYR A 129 -8.33 8.93 10.14
CA TYR A 129 -7.76 8.82 11.48
C TYR A 129 -8.20 7.52 12.18
N HIS A 130 -9.47 7.14 12.10
CA HIS A 130 -9.97 5.98 12.83
C HIS A 130 -9.46 4.67 12.22
N LEU A 131 -9.42 4.59 10.89
CA LEU A 131 -8.94 3.44 10.15
C LEU A 131 -7.44 3.22 10.37
N THR A 132 -6.61 4.26 10.24
CA THR A 132 -5.16 4.14 10.50
C THR A 132 -4.88 3.74 11.95
N ARG A 133 -5.65 4.25 12.93
CA ARG A 133 -5.52 3.85 14.34
C ARG A 133 -5.98 2.42 14.60
N LYS A 134 -7.04 1.96 13.93
CA LYS A 134 -7.47 0.56 13.96
C LYS A 134 -6.36 -0.36 13.47
N LEU A 135 -5.75 -0.06 12.32
CA LEU A 135 -4.63 -0.85 11.77
C LEU A 135 -3.44 -0.89 12.72
N ILE A 136 -3.03 0.26 13.29
CA ILE A 136 -1.96 0.33 14.29
C ILE A 136 -2.27 -0.52 15.52
N ARG A 137 -3.51 -0.46 16.01
CA ARG A 137 -3.93 -1.25 17.17
C ARG A 137 -3.91 -2.75 16.87
N LEU A 138 -4.39 -3.16 15.70
CA LEU A 138 -4.31 -4.55 15.25
C LEU A 138 -2.86 -5.03 15.17
N CYS A 139 -1.93 -4.21 14.67
CA CYS A 139 -0.53 -4.58 14.68
C CYS A 139 -0.01 -4.83 16.11
N ARG A 140 -0.35 -3.94 17.05
CA ARG A 140 0.08 -4.08 18.46
C ARG A 140 -0.52 -5.30 19.15
N GLU A 141 -1.81 -5.56 18.93
CA GLU A 141 -2.53 -6.67 19.56
C GLU A 141 -2.06 -8.04 19.04
N ASN A 142 -1.58 -8.10 17.81
CA ASN A 142 -1.14 -9.33 17.14
C ASN A 142 0.39 -9.46 17.03
N ASP A 143 1.16 -8.57 17.69
CA ASP A 143 2.63 -8.53 17.62
C ASP A 143 3.19 -8.45 16.19
N ILE A 144 2.47 -7.74 15.30
CA ILE A 144 2.88 -7.51 13.92
C ILE A 144 3.81 -6.29 13.90
N ARG A 145 5.02 -6.48 13.38
CA ARG A 145 5.99 -5.39 13.24
C ARG A 145 5.47 -4.34 12.26
N TYR A 146 5.47 -3.09 12.70
CA TYR A 146 5.02 -1.97 11.89
C TYR A 146 5.76 -0.68 12.21
N GLN A 147 5.66 0.26 11.28
CA GLN A 147 6.12 1.63 11.38
C GLN A 147 5.08 2.57 10.76
N GLN A 148 5.24 3.87 10.99
CA GLN A 148 4.34 4.90 10.44
C GLN A 148 5.15 5.87 9.60
N ASP A 149 4.61 6.30 8.47
CA ASP A 149 5.31 7.19 7.54
C ASP A 149 4.40 8.23 6.87
N VAL A 150 4.99 9.20 6.17
CA VAL A 150 4.30 10.20 5.32
C VAL A 150 4.97 10.27 3.95
N PHE A 151 4.25 9.84 2.91
CA PHE A 151 4.80 9.78 1.55
C PHE A 151 4.47 11.03 0.73
N ARG A 152 5.34 12.05 0.81
CA ARG A 152 5.08 13.39 0.23
C ARG A 152 4.98 13.46 -1.30
N TYR A 153 5.57 12.51 -2.01
CA TYR A 153 5.70 12.50 -3.47
C TYR A 153 5.08 11.27 -4.12
N TYR A 154 4.20 10.59 -3.38
CA TYR A 154 3.57 9.34 -3.79
C TYR A 154 2.06 9.54 -3.78
N ARG A 155 1.38 8.83 -4.67
CA ARG A 155 -0.07 8.89 -4.85
C ARG A 155 -0.56 7.46 -4.97
N SER A 156 -1.41 7.03 -4.05
CA SER A 156 -1.97 5.68 -4.07
C SER A 156 -3.23 5.56 -4.94
N ASP A 157 -3.65 4.32 -5.23
CA ASP A 157 -4.97 4.00 -5.78
C ASP A 157 -6.15 4.60 -4.98
N SER A 158 -5.96 4.84 -3.67
CA SER A 158 -6.95 5.51 -2.82
C SER A 158 -7.19 6.97 -3.23
N ALA A 159 -6.23 7.62 -3.88
CA ALA A 159 -6.38 8.97 -4.40
C ALA A 159 -7.47 9.05 -5.48
N SER A 160 -7.48 8.10 -6.42
CA SER A 160 -8.46 8.07 -7.50
C SER A 160 -9.89 7.88 -7.01
N ALA A 161 -10.06 7.13 -5.91
CA ALA A 161 -11.33 6.94 -5.22
C ALA A 161 -11.89 8.25 -4.65
N ILE A 162 -11.07 8.95 -3.86
CA ILE A 162 -11.45 10.21 -3.22
C ILE A 162 -11.72 11.28 -4.27
N GLU A 163 -10.87 11.37 -5.31
CA GLU A 163 -11.04 12.36 -6.39
C GLU A 163 -12.29 12.12 -7.24
N ALA A 164 -12.79 10.89 -7.32
CA ALA A 164 -14.06 10.57 -7.95
C ALA A 164 -15.27 11.07 -7.13
N GLY A 165 -15.06 11.50 -5.88
CA GLY A 165 -16.10 12.02 -4.99
C GLY A 165 -16.72 10.95 -4.08
N GLU A 166 -16.09 9.78 -3.97
CA GLU A 166 -16.58 8.70 -3.11
C GLU A 166 -16.37 9.04 -1.63
N ASP A 167 -17.44 8.90 -0.83
CA ASP A 167 -17.43 9.12 0.62
C ASP A 167 -16.99 7.83 1.34
N VAL A 168 -15.72 7.44 1.13
CA VAL A 168 -15.13 6.21 1.68
C VAL A 168 -13.90 6.52 2.55
N ARG A 169 -13.79 5.83 3.69
CA ARG A 169 -12.60 5.92 4.54
C ARG A 169 -11.44 5.18 3.89
N THR A 170 -10.33 5.86 3.68
CA THR A 170 -9.16 5.26 3.03
C THR A 170 -7.99 5.10 4.01
N ALA A 171 -7.19 4.07 3.79
CA ALA A 171 -5.88 3.90 4.38
C ALA A 171 -4.93 3.24 3.37
N LEU A 172 -3.64 3.41 3.60
CA LEU A 172 -2.58 2.79 2.81
C LEU A 172 -1.62 2.05 3.72
N ILE A 173 -1.39 0.77 3.43
CA ILE A 173 -0.38 -0.05 4.07
C ILE A 173 0.63 -0.49 3.01
N THR A 174 1.92 -0.43 3.34
CA THR A 174 2.95 -0.72 2.36
C THR A 174 4.05 -1.64 2.88
N PHE A 175 4.66 -2.39 1.96
CA PHE A 175 5.90 -3.12 2.22
C PHE A 175 7.10 -2.28 1.79
N GLY A 176 8.18 -2.33 2.56
CA GLY A 176 9.43 -1.69 2.17
C GLY A 176 9.97 -2.27 0.87
N VAL A 177 10.27 -1.40 -0.10
CA VAL A 177 10.97 -1.78 -1.34
C VAL A 177 12.18 -0.89 -1.57
N ASP A 178 13.30 -1.47 -1.96
CA ASP A 178 14.47 -0.74 -2.45
C ASP A 178 14.44 -0.71 -3.99
N ALA A 179 14.89 0.40 -4.57
CA ALA A 179 14.98 0.61 -6.02
C ALA A 179 13.68 0.36 -6.82
N SER A 180 12.52 0.82 -6.31
CA SER A 180 11.24 0.84 -7.07
C SER A 180 11.43 1.37 -8.50
N HIS A 181 10.72 0.75 -9.45
CA HIS A 181 10.82 0.92 -10.91
C HIS A 181 12.17 0.47 -11.51
N GLY A 182 13.07 -0.09 -10.68
CA GLY A 182 14.36 -0.68 -11.04
C GLY A 182 14.41 -2.19 -10.72
N TYR A 183 15.59 -2.75 -10.48
CA TYR A 183 15.68 -4.14 -10.00
C TYR A 183 15.41 -4.11 -8.48
N GLU A 184 14.17 -4.41 -8.11
CA GLU A 184 13.61 -4.13 -6.80
C GLU A 184 14.03 -5.19 -5.80
N ARG A 185 14.17 -4.78 -4.54
CA ARG A 185 14.39 -5.70 -3.42
C ARG A 185 13.38 -5.46 -2.30
N THR A 186 12.88 -6.54 -1.73
CA THR A 186 12.14 -6.53 -0.46
C THR A 186 12.51 -7.76 0.38
N ASN A 187 11.89 -7.94 1.55
CA ASN A 187 12.08 -9.11 2.38
C ASN A 187 10.73 -9.77 2.73
N ILE A 188 10.74 -11.11 2.79
CA ILE A 188 9.57 -11.93 3.09
C ILE A 188 8.92 -11.56 4.43
N HIS A 189 9.68 -11.00 5.37
CA HIS A 189 9.17 -10.54 6.66
C HIS A 189 8.18 -9.37 6.53
N ALA A 190 8.43 -8.40 5.65
CA ALA A 190 7.44 -7.34 5.38
C ALA A 190 6.18 -7.94 4.77
N LEU A 191 6.30 -8.77 3.72
CA LEU A 191 5.14 -9.38 3.05
C LEU A 191 4.30 -10.24 4.00
N ARG A 192 4.95 -11.01 4.87
CA ARG A 192 4.27 -11.77 5.92
C ARG A 192 3.54 -10.85 6.90
N SER A 193 4.19 -9.79 7.37
CA SER A 193 3.57 -8.83 8.30
C SER A 193 2.35 -8.16 7.69
N LEU A 194 2.39 -7.81 6.40
CA LEU A 194 1.23 -7.30 5.68
C LEU A 194 0.12 -8.35 5.59
N ALA A 195 0.42 -9.59 5.23
CA ALA A 195 -0.59 -10.65 5.12
C ALA A 195 -1.26 -10.92 6.48
N GLU A 196 -0.49 -10.91 7.57
CA GLU A 196 -1.00 -11.01 8.94
C GLU A 196 -1.91 -9.82 9.29
N LEU A 197 -1.52 -8.59 8.92
CA LEU A 197 -2.35 -7.40 9.16
C LEU A 197 -3.65 -7.41 8.36
N VAL A 198 -3.59 -7.77 7.07
CA VAL A 198 -4.77 -7.88 6.19
C VAL A 198 -5.74 -8.91 6.75
N THR A 199 -5.22 -10.07 7.16
CA THR A 199 -6.03 -11.13 7.79
C THR A 199 -6.66 -10.62 9.09
N ALA A 200 -5.86 -10.05 9.99
CA ALA A 200 -6.35 -9.51 11.27
C ALA A 200 -7.40 -8.42 11.07
N TYR A 201 -7.22 -7.54 10.09
CA TYR A 201 -8.16 -6.50 9.73
C TYR A 201 -9.49 -7.06 9.24
N LEU A 202 -9.45 -7.99 8.27
CA LEU A 202 -10.65 -8.62 7.71
C LEU A 202 -11.44 -9.41 8.77
N THR A 203 -10.76 -10.01 9.74
CA THR A 203 -11.43 -10.77 10.82
C THR A 203 -11.79 -9.93 12.04
N SER A 204 -11.39 -8.66 12.07
CA SER A 204 -11.62 -7.78 13.23
C SER A 204 -13.05 -7.24 13.27
N PRO A 205 -13.61 -6.98 14.46
CA PRO A 205 -14.92 -6.35 14.58
C PRO A 205 -15.03 -5.02 13.81
N VAL A 206 -16.22 -4.75 13.27
CA VAL A 206 -16.57 -3.44 12.71
C VAL A 206 -16.69 -2.44 13.85
N GLU A 207 -15.83 -1.41 13.86
CA GLU A 207 -15.81 -0.41 14.94
C GLU A 207 -16.82 0.72 14.69
N ILE A 208 -16.98 1.14 13.43
CA ILE A 208 -17.84 2.26 13.05
C ILE A 208 -19.13 1.67 12.49
N GLN A 209 -20.00 1.17 13.37
CA GLN A 209 -21.28 0.55 12.97
C GLN A 209 -22.22 1.52 12.23
N ARG A 210 -22.01 2.83 12.40
CA ARG A 210 -22.72 3.88 11.68
C ARG A 210 -22.57 3.74 10.16
N ASP A 211 -21.43 3.22 9.68
CA ASP A 211 -21.13 3.08 8.26
C ASP A 211 -22.02 2.02 7.57
N ALA A 212 -22.78 1.21 8.34
CA ALA A 212 -23.79 0.28 7.80
C ALA A 212 -25.06 0.98 7.27
N TRP A 213 -25.19 2.29 7.44
CA TRP A 213 -26.38 3.05 7.03
C TRP A 213 -25.99 4.17 6.07
N GLU A 214 -26.69 4.30 4.95
CA GLU A 214 -26.43 5.38 3.98
C GLU A 214 -26.74 6.76 4.57
N VAL A 215 -27.86 6.90 5.29
CA VAL A 215 -28.30 8.18 5.89
C VAL A 215 -28.53 8.08 7.40
N SER A 216 -27.70 8.84 8.12
CA SER A 216 -27.53 8.99 9.58
C SER A 216 -28.18 10.21 10.23
N GLY A 217 -28.57 10.13 11.51
CA GLY A 217 -28.43 11.26 12.43
C GLY A 217 -26.96 11.50 12.86
N ILE A 218 -26.75 12.42 13.81
CA ILE A 218 -25.41 12.68 14.39
C ILE A 218 -24.95 11.59 15.36
N GLU A 219 -25.89 10.78 15.87
CA GLU A 219 -25.59 9.66 16.76
C GLU A 219 -24.77 8.60 16.02
N GLY A 220 -23.71 8.11 16.67
CA GLY A 220 -22.77 7.15 16.07
C GLY A 220 -21.70 7.79 15.17
N PHE A 221 -21.66 9.12 15.05
CA PHE A 221 -20.56 9.80 14.36
C PHE A 221 -19.27 9.70 15.17
N THR A 222 -18.15 9.53 14.48
CA THR A 222 -16.84 9.33 15.11
C THR A 222 -16.33 10.60 15.79
N THR A 223 -15.68 10.45 16.95
CA THR A 223 -15.06 11.56 17.69
C THR A 223 -13.58 11.31 17.94
N GLN A 224 -12.78 12.37 17.91
CA GLN A 224 -11.37 12.29 18.27
C GLN A 224 -11.19 12.59 19.76
N PRO A 225 -10.20 11.97 20.44
CA PRO A 225 -9.84 12.35 21.79
C PRO A 225 -9.44 13.83 21.83
N MET A 226 -10.15 14.62 22.64
CA MET A 226 -9.88 16.06 22.83
C MET A 226 -9.18 16.34 24.18
N GLU A 227 -8.74 15.30 24.87
CA GLU A 227 -7.98 15.43 26.12
C GLU A 227 -6.59 16.02 25.85
N GLU A 228 -6.09 16.86 26.76
CA GLU A 228 -4.74 17.41 26.65
C GLU A 228 -3.70 16.29 26.63
N ALA A 229 -2.81 16.34 25.62
CA ALA A 229 -1.70 15.42 25.53
C ALA A 229 -0.80 15.59 26.77
N LYS A 230 -0.66 14.51 27.56
CA LYS A 230 0.30 14.49 28.66
C LYS A 230 1.70 14.64 28.07
N ALA A 231 2.40 15.72 28.41
CA ALA A 231 3.77 15.96 27.96
C ALA A 231 4.66 14.78 28.41
N ALA A 232 5.09 13.96 27.45
CA ALA A 232 5.86 12.75 27.76
C ALA A 232 7.31 13.06 28.18
N HIS A 233 7.84 14.25 27.87
CA HIS A 233 9.21 14.64 28.21
C HIS A 233 9.35 16.15 28.40
N GLU A 234 10.20 16.58 29.34
CA GLU A 234 10.73 17.94 29.40
C GLU A 234 11.44 18.27 28.07
N PRO A 235 11.36 19.52 27.57
CA PRO A 235 11.99 19.90 26.32
C PRO A 235 13.49 19.61 26.37
N VAL A 236 13.96 18.72 25.50
CA VAL A 236 15.40 18.50 25.29
C VAL A 236 15.98 19.83 24.82
N VAL A 237 16.97 20.32 25.56
CA VAL A 237 17.76 21.53 25.29
C VAL A 237 18.03 21.65 23.79
N PRO A 238 17.81 22.82 23.15
CA PRO A 238 17.96 22.96 21.71
C PRO A 238 19.35 22.50 21.27
N ARG A 239 19.40 21.61 20.26
CA ARG A 239 20.67 21.23 19.63
C ARG A 239 21.37 22.51 19.16
N PRO A 240 22.64 22.76 19.53
CA PRO A 240 23.35 23.92 19.05
C PRO A 240 23.36 23.91 17.53
N HIS A 241 23.02 25.07 16.95
CA HIS A 241 23.04 25.29 15.50
C HIS A 241 24.35 24.75 14.92
N ARG A 242 24.23 23.86 13.94
CA ARG A 242 25.37 23.43 13.12
C ARG A 242 25.79 24.66 12.33
N THR A 243 26.86 25.33 12.76
CA THR A 243 27.47 26.41 11.99
C THR A 243 28.06 25.82 10.73
N ASP A 244 27.68 26.40 9.60
CA ASP A 244 28.10 26.03 8.25
C ASP A 244 29.63 25.95 8.12
N ALA A 245 30.09 24.92 7.40
CA ALA A 245 31.44 24.81 6.84
C ALA A 245 31.33 24.20 5.43
#